data_AF-A0A834ZYV1-F1
#
_entry.id   AF-A0A834ZYV1-F1
#
_cell.length_a   1.000
_cell.length_b   1.000
_cell.length_c   1.000
_cell.angle_alpha   90.00
_cell.angle_beta   90.00
_cell.angle_gamma   90.00
#
_symmetry.space_group_name_H-M   'P 1'
#
loop_
_entity.id
_entity.type
_entity.pdbx_description
1 polymer ?
#
loop_
_entity_poly.entity_id
_entity_poly.type
_entity_poly.pdbx_seq_one_letter_code
_entity_poly.pdbx_strand_id
1 'polypeptide(L)'
;MISTTSSLLAVLLIATSAVLVVAASTPARGGASGRGMLASRFLATAAARREIGRGGSTCRPSGHPAAGACSGGVEHRHRFKCCGGACTDVMASASNCGACGRRCPFGRLCCAGRCVAVAYDAGNCGACGRACAAGTPCIYGMCGYA
;
A
#
# COMPACT_ATOMS: atom_id res chain seq x y z
N MET A 1 5.24 16.82 59.33
CA MET A 1 4.75 17.84 58.37
C MET A 1 5.76 17.92 57.23
N ILE A 2 5.53 17.15 56.16
CA ILE A 2 6.43 17.07 55.00
C ILE A 2 6.24 18.36 54.19
N SER A 3 7.33 19.11 54.08
CA SER A 3 7.38 20.48 53.57
C SER A 3 6.92 20.53 52.11
N THR A 4 5.85 21.27 51.84
CA THR A 4 5.25 21.50 50.51
C THR A 4 6.26 22.02 49.47
N THR A 5 7.37 22.60 49.93
CA THR A 5 8.48 23.06 49.09
C THR A 5 9.26 21.92 48.41
N SER A 6 9.31 20.73 49.01
CA SER A 6 10.04 19.58 48.46
C SER A 6 9.29 18.93 47.29
N SER A 7 7.96 18.93 47.32
CA SER A 7 7.10 18.42 46.25
C SER A 7 7.13 19.32 45.00
N LEU A 8 7.18 20.65 45.18
CA LEU A 8 7.24 21.59 44.05
C LEU A 8 8.56 21.49 43.28
N LEU A 9 9.68 21.31 43.97
CA LEU A 9 11.00 21.16 43.34
C LEU A 9 11.09 19.87 42.51
N ALA A 10 10.49 18.78 43.00
CA ALA A 10 10.42 17.51 42.27
C ALA A 10 9.59 17.62 40.97
N VAL A 11 8.44 18.32 41.01
CA VAL A 11 7.61 18.53 39.82
C VAL A 11 8.32 19.39 38.76
N LEU A 12 9.05 20.43 39.17
CA LEU A 12 9.84 21.28 38.26
C LEU A 12 11.00 20.50 37.59
N LEU A 13 11.68 19.60 38.31
CA LEU A 13 12.74 18.75 37.74
C LEU A 13 12.19 17.70 36.76
N ILE A 14 11.02 17.13 37.04
CA ILE A 14 10.37 16.18 36.12
C ILE A 14 9.86 16.89 34.86
N ALA A 15 9.29 18.10 34.99
CA ALA A 15 8.81 18.87 33.85
C ALA A 15 9.95 19.35 32.93
N THR A 16 11.07 19.79 33.49
CA THR A 16 12.24 20.26 32.71
C THR A 16 12.96 19.13 31.99
N SER A 17 13.09 17.95 32.60
CA SER A 17 13.69 16.77 31.96
C SER A 17 12.83 16.24 30.80
N ALA A 18 11.49 16.26 30.93
CA ALA A 18 10.59 15.86 29.85
C ALA A 18 10.70 16.75 28.60
N VAL A 19 10.88 18.07 28.78
CA VAL A 19 11.02 19.03 27.65
C VAL A 19 12.34 18.83 26.90
N LEU A 20 13.44 18.52 27.60
CA LEU A 20 14.75 18.28 26.97
C LEU A 20 14.74 17.03 26.08
N VAL A 21 14.04 15.97 26.50
CA VAL A 21 13.94 14.70 25.75
C VAL A 21 13.16 14.89 24.44
N VAL A 22 12.11 15.72 24.43
CA VAL A 22 11.31 15.97 23.22
C VAL A 22 12.09 16.75 22.16
N ALA A 23 12.88 17.75 22.55
CA ALA A 23 13.67 18.56 21.61
C ALA A 23 14.76 17.74 20.86
N ALA A 24 15.37 16.76 21.54
CA ALA A 24 16.40 15.91 20.95
C ALA A 24 15.86 14.83 19.98
N SER A 25 14.55 14.61 19.96
CA SER A 25 13.92 13.55 19.17
C SER A 25 13.33 13.99 17.83
N THR A 26 13.54 15.25 17.41
CA THR A 26 13.13 15.67 16.06
C THR A 26 13.96 14.91 15.00
N PRO A 27 13.35 14.01 14.21
CA PRO A 27 14.07 13.39 13.12
C PRO A 27 14.37 14.49 12.10
N ALA A 28 15.65 14.74 11.86
CA ALA A 28 16.09 15.51 10.72
C ALA A 28 15.44 14.88 9.47
N ARG A 29 14.50 15.60 8.86
CA ARG A 29 14.00 15.27 7.53
C ARG A 29 15.21 15.27 6.61
N GLY A 30 15.71 14.07 6.30
CA GLY A 30 16.64 13.86 5.20
C GLY A 30 15.96 14.34 3.92
N GLY A 31 16.27 15.57 3.52
CA GLY A 31 15.97 16.08 2.20
C GLY A 31 16.73 15.22 1.21
N ALA A 32 16.02 14.37 0.48
CA ALA A 32 16.55 13.72 -0.70
C ALA A 32 16.88 14.83 -1.72
N SER A 33 18.13 15.28 -1.71
CA SER A 33 18.73 16.07 -2.77
C SER A 33 18.80 15.17 -4.02
N GLY A 34 17.67 15.09 -4.72
CA GLY A 34 17.60 14.53 -6.05
C GLY A 34 18.37 15.44 -7.00
N ARG A 35 19.69 15.27 -7.06
CA ARG A 35 20.46 15.71 -8.23
C ARG A 35 19.90 14.92 -9.40
N GLY A 36 18.99 15.54 -10.14
CA GLY A 36 18.52 15.05 -11.42
C GLY A 36 19.72 14.84 -12.31
N MET A 37 20.19 13.59 -12.42
CA MET A 37 20.99 13.19 -13.55
C MET A 37 20.09 13.31 -14.77
N LEU A 38 20.27 14.38 -15.53
CA LEU A 38 19.84 14.48 -16.91
C LEU A 38 20.62 13.41 -17.70
N ALA A 39 20.22 12.16 -17.53
CA ALA A 39 20.71 11.05 -18.33
C ALA A 39 20.13 11.23 -19.73
N SER A 40 20.99 11.63 -20.66
CA SER A 40 20.68 11.76 -22.07
C SER A 40 20.03 10.47 -22.58
N ARG A 41 18.88 10.63 -23.23
CA ARG A 41 18.01 9.57 -23.79
C ARG A 41 18.67 8.65 -24.83
N PHE A 42 19.93 8.90 -25.19
CA PHE A 42 20.64 8.20 -26.26
C PHE A 42 21.58 7.07 -25.79
N LEU A 43 21.82 6.90 -24.48
CA LEU A 43 22.74 5.89 -23.95
C LEU A 43 22.10 4.95 -22.91
N ALA A 44 20.80 4.68 -23.06
CA ALA A 44 20.15 3.59 -22.34
C ALA A 44 20.53 2.25 -22.99
N THR A 45 21.75 1.77 -22.73
CA THR A 45 22.08 0.36 -22.97
C THR A 45 21.12 -0.51 -22.17
N ALA A 46 20.79 -1.69 -22.70
CA ALA A 46 19.76 -2.60 -22.21
C ALA A 46 19.90 -3.06 -20.73
N ALA A 47 20.96 -2.63 -20.03
CA ALA A 47 21.26 -2.93 -18.64
C ALA A 47 20.61 -1.97 -17.62
N ALA A 48 20.03 -0.84 -18.04
CA ALA A 48 19.49 0.18 -17.12
C ALA A 48 17.96 0.12 -16.91
N ARG A 49 17.34 -1.08 -16.90
CA ARG A 49 15.99 -1.24 -16.31
C ARG A 49 16.10 -1.14 -14.79
N ARG A 50 16.14 0.09 -14.28
CA ARG A 50 16.05 0.39 -12.85
C ARG A 50 14.60 0.14 -12.41
N GLU A 51 14.43 -0.98 -11.73
CA GLU A 51 13.21 -1.50 -11.10
C GLU A 51 12.64 -0.50 -10.08
N ILE A 52 11.72 0.36 -10.50
CA ILE A 52 10.72 0.93 -9.59
C ILE A 52 9.72 -0.22 -9.33
N GLY A 53 10.00 -1.01 -8.30
CA GLY A 53 9.05 -1.92 -7.65
C GLY A 53 8.26 -2.86 -8.55
N ARG A 54 8.90 -3.82 -9.22
CA ARG A 54 8.22 -4.98 -9.82
C ARG A 54 8.52 -6.22 -8.98
N GLY A 55 7.76 -6.40 -7.91
CA GLY A 55 7.78 -7.63 -7.12
C GLY A 55 7.62 -8.85 -8.04
N GLY A 56 8.61 -9.73 -8.01
CA GLY A 56 8.66 -11.05 -8.63
C GLY A 56 8.11 -11.17 -10.05
N SER A 57 8.94 -10.83 -11.04
CA SER A 57 8.56 -10.74 -12.45
C SER A 57 8.54 -12.08 -13.21
N THR A 58 8.97 -13.19 -12.60
CA THR A 58 9.08 -14.47 -13.29
C THR A 58 8.18 -15.55 -12.70
N CYS A 59 7.50 -16.27 -13.57
CA CYS A 59 6.78 -17.47 -13.20
C CYS A 59 7.77 -18.58 -12.83
N ARG A 60 7.52 -19.24 -11.71
CA ARG A 60 8.33 -20.36 -11.27
C ARG A 60 8.12 -21.56 -12.21
N PRO A 61 9.20 -22.16 -12.74
CA PRO A 61 9.09 -23.23 -13.73
C PRO A 61 8.47 -24.50 -13.16
N SER A 62 7.95 -25.33 -14.07
CA SER A 62 7.49 -26.70 -13.80
C SER A 62 8.64 -27.55 -13.27
N GLY A 63 8.43 -28.24 -12.14
CA GLY A 63 9.48 -29.00 -11.42
C GLY A 63 9.82 -28.45 -10.04
N HIS A 64 9.24 -27.32 -9.65
CA HIS A 64 9.32 -26.81 -8.29
C HIS A 64 8.03 -27.04 -7.49
N PRO A 65 8.11 -27.17 -6.15
CA PRO A 65 6.95 -27.33 -5.27
C PRO A 65 5.99 -26.11 -5.27
N ALA A 66 6.43 -24.98 -5.84
CA ALA A 66 5.61 -23.80 -6.07
C ALA A 66 5.54 -23.45 -7.57
N ALA A 67 5.54 -24.45 -8.46
CA ALA A 67 5.33 -24.25 -9.89
C ALA A 67 4.04 -23.43 -10.13
N GLY A 68 4.11 -22.43 -11.02
CA GLY A 68 3.00 -21.50 -11.24
C GLY A 68 2.85 -20.38 -10.19
N ALA A 69 3.74 -20.31 -9.20
CA ALA A 69 3.86 -19.14 -8.32
C ALA A 69 4.82 -18.10 -8.94
N CYS A 70 4.73 -16.88 -8.44
CA CYS A 70 5.62 -15.78 -8.83
C CYS A 70 6.90 -15.80 -7.99
N SER A 71 8.05 -15.73 -8.64
CA SER A 71 9.37 -15.72 -7.99
C SER A 71 9.86 -14.28 -7.85
N GLY A 72 10.07 -13.80 -6.61
CA GLY A 72 10.74 -12.52 -6.35
C GLY A 72 9.95 -11.45 -5.57
N GLY A 73 9.02 -11.84 -4.68
CA GLY A 73 8.39 -10.88 -3.78
C GLY A 73 8.12 -11.52 -2.42
N VAL A 74 8.82 -11.06 -1.38
CA VAL A 74 8.66 -11.54 0.00
C VAL A 74 7.43 -10.97 0.71
N GLU A 75 6.66 -10.07 0.10
CA GLU A 75 5.55 -9.42 0.82
C GLU A 75 4.16 -10.01 0.52
N HIS A 76 3.83 -10.57 -0.66
CA HIS A 76 2.44 -11.05 -0.91
C HIS A 76 2.32 -12.21 -1.90
N ARG A 77 2.63 -13.42 -1.44
CA ARG A 77 2.55 -14.67 -2.21
C ARG A 77 1.14 -15.03 -2.71
N HIS A 78 0.09 -14.45 -2.11
CA HIS A 78 -1.31 -14.67 -2.50
C HIS A 78 -1.85 -13.62 -3.48
N ARG A 79 -1.15 -12.49 -3.65
CA ARG A 79 -1.61 -11.38 -4.48
C ARG A 79 -1.27 -11.59 -5.96
N PHE A 80 -0.10 -12.14 -6.24
CA PHE A 80 0.37 -12.34 -7.61
C PHE A 80 0.31 -13.82 -8.00
N LYS A 81 -0.36 -14.09 -9.13
CA LYS A 81 -0.49 -15.43 -9.72
C LYS A 81 0.16 -15.45 -11.10
N CYS A 82 0.83 -16.56 -11.45
CA CYS A 82 1.30 -16.75 -12.81
C CYS A 82 0.12 -17.03 -13.73
N CYS A 83 -0.07 -16.18 -14.74
CA CYS A 83 -1.07 -16.32 -15.78
C CYS A 83 -0.39 -16.15 -17.14
N GLY A 84 -0.38 -17.21 -17.96
CA GLY A 84 0.19 -17.17 -19.31
C GLY A 84 1.69 -16.79 -19.34
N GLY A 85 2.47 -17.20 -18.33
CA GLY A 85 3.90 -16.89 -18.24
C GLY A 85 4.24 -15.52 -17.62
N ALA A 86 3.23 -14.73 -17.24
CA ALA A 86 3.42 -13.46 -16.56
C ALA A 86 2.78 -13.47 -15.16
N CYS A 87 3.43 -12.81 -14.21
CA CYS A 87 2.90 -12.60 -12.87
C CYS A 87 1.92 -11.42 -12.85
N THR A 88 0.65 -11.69 -12.52
CA THR A 88 -0.41 -10.69 -12.48
C THR A 88 -1.06 -10.62 -11.11
N ASP A 89 -1.50 -9.43 -10.73
CA ASP A 89 -2.19 -9.17 -9.47
C ASP A 89 -3.64 -9.65 -9.54
N VAL A 90 -3.94 -10.78 -8.91
CA VAL A 90 -5.31 -11.31 -8.90
C VAL A 90 -6.21 -10.61 -7.91
N MET A 91 -5.69 -9.74 -7.04
CA MET A 91 -6.48 -9.05 -6.02
C MET A 91 -7.00 -7.70 -6.51
N ALA A 92 -6.33 -7.07 -7.49
CA ALA A 92 -6.68 -5.76 -8.01
C ALA A 92 -6.84 -5.70 -9.54
N SER A 93 -6.35 -6.69 -10.31
CA SER A 93 -6.49 -6.65 -11.77
C SER A 93 -7.94 -6.88 -12.19
N ALA A 94 -8.53 -5.90 -12.89
CA ALA A 94 -9.85 -6.03 -13.48
C ALA A 94 -9.94 -7.17 -14.52
N SER A 95 -8.81 -7.63 -15.07
CA SER A 95 -8.77 -8.72 -16.07
C SER A 95 -8.45 -10.10 -15.49
N ASN A 96 -7.99 -10.16 -14.24
CA ASN A 96 -7.56 -11.41 -13.59
C ASN A 96 -8.09 -11.49 -12.15
N CYS A 97 -9.31 -11.01 -11.89
CA CYS A 97 -9.82 -10.83 -10.55
C CYS A 97 -10.14 -12.18 -9.88
N GLY A 98 -9.37 -12.54 -8.86
CA GLY A 98 -9.43 -13.81 -8.13
C GLY A 98 -8.86 -15.01 -8.90
N ALA A 99 -8.78 -14.93 -10.24
CA ALA A 99 -8.23 -15.98 -11.09
C ALA A 99 -7.77 -15.42 -12.45
N CYS A 100 -6.85 -16.12 -13.11
CA CYS A 100 -6.38 -15.78 -14.44
C CYS A 100 -7.55 -15.70 -15.45
N GLY A 101 -7.57 -14.63 -16.25
CA GLY A 101 -8.58 -14.40 -17.28
C GLY A 101 -9.98 -14.03 -16.76
N ARG A 102 -10.18 -13.99 -15.43
CA ARG A 102 -11.47 -13.62 -14.84
C ARG A 102 -11.64 -12.10 -14.86
N ARG A 103 -12.27 -11.61 -15.93
CA ARG A 103 -12.60 -10.19 -16.04
C ARG A 103 -13.79 -9.81 -15.17
N CYS A 104 -13.71 -8.65 -14.53
CA CYS A 104 -14.88 -8.09 -13.87
C CYS A 104 -15.90 -7.55 -14.89
N PRO A 105 -17.21 -7.72 -14.63
CA PRO A 105 -18.25 -7.11 -15.44
C PRO A 105 -18.09 -5.58 -15.50
N PHE A 106 -18.68 -4.96 -16.52
CA PHE A 106 -18.71 -3.51 -16.64
C PHE A 106 -19.24 -2.84 -15.36
N GLY A 107 -18.60 -1.75 -14.97
CA GLY A 107 -18.95 -0.98 -13.76
C GLY A 107 -18.53 -1.64 -12.43
N ARG A 108 -17.75 -2.73 -12.44
CA ARG A 108 -17.21 -3.35 -11.22
C ARG A 108 -15.70 -3.26 -11.15
N LEU A 109 -15.18 -3.07 -9.93
CA LEU A 109 -13.75 -3.10 -9.66
C LEU A 109 -13.36 -4.43 -9.03
N CYS A 110 -12.12 -4.84 -9.25
CA CYS A 110 -11.55 -5.96 -8.52
C CYS A 110 -11.09 -5.48 -7.14
N CYS A 111 -11.83 -5.87 -6.11
CA CYS A 111 -11.53 -5.58 -4.72
C CYS A 111 -11.23 -6.90 -4.00
N ALA A 112 -9.99 -7.07 -3.55
CA ALA A 112 -9.53 -8.26 -2.85
C ALA A 112 -9.88 -9.59 -3.57
N GLY A 113 -9.73 -9.61 -4.90
CA GLY A 113 -9.99 -10.79 -5.72
C GLY A 113 -11.47 -11.05 -6.01
N ARG A 114 -12.35 -10.10 -5.70
CA ARG A 114 -13.79 -10.16 -5.99
C ARG A 114 -14.21 -8.95 -6.79
N CYS A 115 -15.11 -9.16 -7.74
CA CYS A 115 -15.68 -8.05 -8.52
C CYS A 115 -16.80 -7.38 -7.70
N VAL A 116 -16.54 -6.16 -7.24
CA VAL A 116 -17.43 -5.37 -6.40
C VAL A 116 -18.04 -4.22 -7.18
N ALA A 117 -19.35 -4.02 -7.01
CA ALA A 117 -20.07 -2.90 -7.59
C ALA A 117 -19.88 -1.65 -6.73
N VAL A 118 -18.75 -0.98 -6.90
CA VAL A 118 -18.38 0.21 -6.11
C VAL A 118 -19.39 1.35 -6.21
N ALA A 119 -20.27 1.34 -7.21
CA ALA A 119 -21.33 2.33 -7.33
C ALA A 119 -22.42 2.24 -6.23
N TYR A 120 -22.59 1.06 -5.63
CA TYR A 120 -23.70 0.76 -4.72
C TYR A 120 -23.28 -0.01 -3.45
N ASP A 121 -22.03 -0.46 -3.38
CA ASP A 121 -21.51 -1.17 -2.22
C ASP A 121 -21.06 -0.18 -1.14
N ALA A 122 -21.78 -0.12 -0.02
CA ALA A 122 -21.47 0.79 1.08
C ALA A 122 -20.11 0.53 1.76
N GLY A 123 -19.52 -0.65 1.60
CA GLY A 123 -18.18 -0.96 2.11
C GLY A 123 -17.04 -0.61 1.13
N ASN A 124 -17.38 -0.31 -0.12
CA ASN A 124 -16.45 -0.11 -1.23
C ASN A 124 -16.93 1.02 -2.15
N CYS A 125 -17.52 2.07 -1.59
CA CYS A 125 -18.25 3.07 -2.35
C CYS A 125 -17.29 3.93 -3.17
N GLY A 126 -17.33 3.85 -4.50
CA GLY A 126 -16.44 4.52 -5.45
C GLY A 126 -15.02 3.97 -5.53
N ALA A 127 -14.54 3.26 -4.51
CA ALA A 127 -13.24 2.60 -4.49
C ALA A 127 -13.23 1.42 -3.51
N CYS A 128 -12.35 0.44 -3.74
CA CYS A 128 -12.18 -0.70 -2.84
C CYS A 128 -11.81 -0.23 -1.41
N GLY A 129 -12.47 -0.78 -0.40
CA GLY A 129 -12.24 -0.45 1.01
C GLY A 129 -12.73 0.93 1.45
N ARG A 130 -13.38 1.72 0.57
CA ARG A 130 -13.96 3.01 0.94
C ARG A 130 -15.36 2.82 1.51
N ALA A 131 -15.43 2.51 2.80
CA ALA A 131 -16.70 2.35 3.49
C ALA A 131 -17.38 3.71 3.77
N CYS A 132 -18.70 3.77 3.59
CA CYS A 132 -19.53 4.87 4.06
C CYS A 132 -19.79 4.75 5.57
N ALA A 133 -20.15 5.86 6.21
CA ALA A 133 -20.61 5.83 7.60
C ALA A 133 -21.83 4.90 7.75
N ALA A 134 -22.01 4.33 8.94
CA ALA A 134 -23.12 3.43 9.21
C ALA A 134 -24.47 4.10 8.85
N GLY A 135 -25.29 3.40 8.07
CA GLY A 135 -26.59 3.90 7.60
C GLY A 135 -26.52 4.89 6.43
N THR A 136 -25.33 5.29 5.96
CA THR A 136 -25.19 6.17 4.80
C THR A 136 -25.25 5.37 3.49
N PRO A 137 -26.16 5.69 2.56
CA PRO A 137 -26.25 4.96 1.30
C PRO A 137 -25.05 5.26 0.39
N CYS A 138 -24.67 4.27 -0.42
CA CYS A 138 -23.76 4.45 -1.54
C CYS A 138 -24.57 4.51 -2.83
N ILE A 139 -24.55 5.65 -3.52
CA ILE A 139 -25.24 5.83 -4.79
C ILE A 139 -24.28 6.48 -5.78
N TYR A 140 -24.17 5.90 -6.98
CA TYR A 140 -23.22 6.32 -8.02
C TYR A 140 -21.77 6.45 -7.54
N GLY A 141 -21.39 5.66 -6.53
CA GLY A 141 -20.04 5.65 -5.96
C GLY A 141 -19.77 6.80 -4.99
N MET A 142 -20.81 7.46 -4.48
CA MET A 142 -20.71 8.53 -3.49
C MET A 142 -21.51 8.17 -2.23
N CYS A 143 -20.90 8.37 -1.07
CA CYS A 143 -21.56 8.20 0.22
C CYS A 143 -22.48 9.40 0.48
N GLY A 144 -23.75 9.14 0.78
CA GLY A 144 -24.71 10.18 1.14
C GLY A 144 -25.11 11.07 -0.04
N TYR A 145 -24.94 10.58 -1.27
CA TYR A 145 -25.51 11.22 -2.45
C TYR A 145 -27.03 11.28 -2.29
N ALA A 146 -27.55 12.51 -2.27
CA ALA A 146 -28.95 12.87 -2.08
C ALA A 146 -29.51 13.43 -3.39
#